data_AF-A0A174JH63-F1
#
_entry.id   AF-A0A174JH63-F1
#
_cell.length_a   1.000
_cell.length_b   1.000
_cell.length_c   1.000
_cell.angle_alpha   90.00
_cell.angle_beta   90.00
_cell.angle_gamma   90.00
#
_symmetry.space_group_name_H-M   'P 1'
#
loop_
_entity.id
_entity.type
_entity.pdbx_description
1 polymer ?
#
loop_
_entity_poly.entity_id
_entity_poly.type
_entity_poly.pdbx_seq_one_letter_code
_entity_poly.pdbx_strand_id
1 'polypeptide(L)' 'MEKEIVVDESYQTSKLFDKMKVGDIYKVPYNKSRHVGIKSEAARRNRDARLTNKLKSNIDLMFRVSETVNPGYTSIIRLK' A
#
# COMPACT_ATOMS: atom_id res chain seq x y z
N MET A 1 -0.92 -12.63 4.31
CA MET A 1 -1.03 -12.64 5.80
C MET A 1 -1.29 -11.22 6.29
N GLU A 2 -2.04 -11.03 7.38
CA GLU A 2 -2.22 -9.70 7.97
C GLU A 2 -1.03 -9.35 8.87
N LYS A 3 -0.46 -8.15 8.68
CA LYS A 3 0.63 -7.61 9.51
C LYS A 3 0.28 -6.20 9.97
N GLU A 4 0.40 -5.96 11.27
CA GLU A 4 0.31 -4.62 11.82
C GLU A 4 1.69 -3.97 11.82
N ILE A 5 1.75 -2.73 11.35
CA ILE A 5 2.99 -1.97 11.21
C ILE A 5 3.02 -0.91 12.30
N VAL A 6 3.99 -1.04 13.20
CA VAL A 6 4.31 0.02 14.15
C VAL A 6 5.03 1.12 13.37
N VAL A 7 4.54 2.36 13.49
CA VAL A 7 5.19 3.51 12.87
C VAL A 7 6.19 4.08 13.86
N ASP A 8 7.47 3.83 13.61
CA ASP A 8 8.62 4.39 14.32
C ASP A 8 9.39 5.38 13.42
N GLU A 9 10.53 5.90 13.90
CA GLU A 9 11.39 6.81 13.14
C GLU A 9 12.02 6.17 11.89
N SER A 10 12.05 4.83 11.81
CA SER A 10 12.58 4.08 10.67
C SER A 10 11.53 3.86 9.58
N TYR A 11 10.26 4.23 9.83
CA TYR A 11 9.16 4.03 8.91
C TYR A 11 9.36 4.84 7.62
N GLN A 12 9.45 4.12 6.51
CA GLN A 12 9.44 4.68 5.17
C GLN A 12 8.37 4.00 4.33
N THR A 13 7.45 4.79 3.78
CA THR A 13 6.35 4.29 2.95
C THR A 13 6.87 3.47 1.77
N SER A 14 7.93 3.89 1.08
CA SER A 14 8.50 3.11 -0.05
C SER A 14 9.00 1.73 0.37
N LYS A 15 9.81 1.66 1.44
CA LYS A 15 10.34 0.40 1.99
C LYS A 15 9.24 -0.56 2.44
N LEU A 16 8.10 -0.02 2.87
CA LEU A 16 6.94 -0.80 3.24
C LEU A 16 6.46 -1.64 2.05
N PHE A 17 6.27 -1.02 0.89
CA PHE A 17 5.79 -1.66 -0.33
C PHE A 17 6.82 -2.66 -0.89
N ASP A 18 8.12 -2.40 -0.74
CA ASP A 18 9.18 -3.32 -1.17
C ASP A 18 9.17 -4.64 -0.38
N LYS A 19 8.81 -4.58 0.91
CA LYS A 19 8.73 -5.75 1.79
C LYS A 19 7.44 -6.56 1.63
N MET A 20 6.41 -6.02 0.98
CA MET A 20 5.13 -6.71 0.83
C MET A 20 5.23 -7.86 -0.17
N LYS A 21 4.73 -9.05 0.21
CA LYS A 21 4.53 -10.17 -0.72
C LYS A 21 3.09 -10.18 -1.24
N VAL A 22 2.87 -10.89 -2.35
CA VAL A 22 1.51 -11.03 -2.92
C VAL A 22 0.61 -11.72 -1.89
N GLY A 23 -0.57 -11.13 -1.63
CA GLY A 23 -1.49 -11.60 -0.60
C GLY A 23 -1.21 -11.09 0.82
N ASP A 24 -0.20 -10.22 1.01
CA ASP A 24 0.00 -9.54 2.29
C ASP A 24 -0.90 -8.32 2.44
N ILE A 25 -1.39 -8.13 3.67
CA ILE A 25 -2.22 -7.01 4.09
C ILE A 25 -1.48 -6.32 5.22
N TYR A 26 -1.11 -5.07 5.02
CA TYR A 26 -0.40 -4.26 6.00
C TYR A 26 -1.37 -3.22 6.56
N LYS A 27 -1.49 -3.17 7.89
CA LYS A 27 -2.28 -2.16 8.60
C LYS A 27 -1.32 -1.14 9.21
N VAL A 28 -1.42 0.10 8.75
CA VAL A 28 -0.64 1.23 9.26
C VAL A 28 -1.57 2.14 10.06
N PRO A 29 -1.23 2.56 11.28
CA PRO A 29 -1.99 3.54 12.05
C PRO A 29 -2.37 4.77 11.20
N TYR A 30 -3.66 5.10 11.19
CA TYR A 30 -4.19 6.14 10.31
C TYR A 30 -3.67 7.51 10.72
N ASN A 31 -3.11 8.20 9.75
CA ASN A 31 -2.76 9.60 9.83
C ASN A 31 -3.01 10.19 8.44
N LYS A 32 -3.73 11.32 8.34
CA LYS A 32 -4.16 11.88 7.06
C LYS A 32 -2.99 12.14 6.10
N SER A 33 -1.90 12.74 6.59
CA SER A 33 -0.69 13.00 5.79
C SER A 33 -0.05 11.71 5.29
N ARG A 34 0.09 10.72 6.18
CA ARG A 34 0.63 9.40 5.85
C ARG A 34 -0.24 8.64 4.86
N HIS A 35 -1.57 8.69 5.03
CA HIS A 35 -2.52 8.05 4.14
C HIS A 35 -2.37 8.58 2.71
N VAL A 36 -2.28 9.91 2.55
CA VAL A 36 -2.05 10.54 1.25
C VAL A 36 -0.71 10.09 0.65
N GLY A 37 0.35 10.03 1.46
CA GLY A 37 1.66 9.51 1.01
C GLY A 37 1.59 8.04 0.54
N ILE A 38 0.92 7.17 1.31
CA ILE A 38 0.70 5.76 0.97
C ILE A 38 -0.09 5.62 -0.33
N LYS A 39 -1.17 6.40 -0.49
CA LYS A 39 -2.02 6.38 -1.68
C LYS A 39 -1.25 6.82 -2.93
N SER A 40 -0.45 7.88 -2.82
CA SER A 40 0.41 8.37 -3.91
C SER A 40 1.46 7.33 -4.32
N GLU A 41 2.10 6.67 -3.35
CA GLU A 41 3.10 5.62 -3.63
C GLU A 41 2.47 4.39 -4.30
N ALA A 42 1.28 3.96 -3.83
CA ALA A 42 0.53 2.88 -4.48
C ALA A 42 0.15 3.22 -5.92
N ALA A 43 -0.31 4.46 -6.17
CA ALA A 43 -0.66 4.91 -7.51
C ALA A 43 0.57 4.93 -8.45
N ARG A 44 1.73 5.38 -7.94
CA ARG A 44 3.00 5.36 -8.68
C ARG A 44 3.38 3.93 -9.07
N ARG A 45 3.39 2.99 -8.12
CA ARG A 45 3.73 1.58 -8.39
C ARG A 45 2.73 0.89 -9.32
N ASN A 46 1.45 1.19 -9.21
CA ASN A 46 0.43 0.69 -10.15
C ASN A 46 0.67 1.22 -11.56
N ARG A 47 1.07 2.49 -11.71
CA ARG A 47 1.45 3.06 -13.01
C ARG A 47 2.69 2.35 -13.59
N ASP A 48 3.73 2.19 -12.80
CA ASP A 48 4.97 1.52 -13.23
C ASP A 48 4.72 0.05 -13.59
N ALA A 49 3.84 -0.65 -12.85
CA ALA A 49 3.44 -2.01 -13.15
C ALA A 49 2.64 -2.14 -14.47
N ARG A 50 1.90 -1.10 -14.88
CA ARG A 50 1.27 -1.04 -16.21
C ARG A 50 2.30 -0.81 -17.30
N LEU A 51 3.23 0.13 -17.09
CA LEU A 51 4.30 0.42 -18.05
C LEU A 51 5.21 -0.79 -18.29
N THR A 52 5.41 -1.63 -17.28
CA THR A 52 6.20 -2.86 -17.36
C THR A 52 5.38 -4.10 -17.76
N ASN A 53 4.13 -3.94 -18.20
CA ASN A 53 3.21 -5.02 -18.61
C ASN A 53 2.92 -6.08 -17.53
N LYS A 54 3.21 -5.80 -16.26
CA LYS A 54 2.82 -6.66 -15.13
C LYS A 54 1.32 -6.60 -14.86
N LEU A 55 0.70 -5.45 -15.14
CA LEU A 55 -0.76 -5.27 -15.13
C LEU A 55 -1.25 -5.18 -16.58
N LYS A 56 -2.13 -6.11 -16.98
CA LYS A 56 -2.63 -6.20 -18.36
C LYS A 56 -3.87 -5.33 -18.60
N SER A 57 -4.67 -5.11 -17.56
CA SER A 57 -5.88 -4.30 -17.63
C SER A 57 -5.75 -2.98 -16.88
N ASN A 58 -6.46 -1.95 -17.32
CA ASN A 58 -6.59 -0.69 -16.60
C ASN A 58 -7.30 -0.84 -15.24
N ILE A 59 -8.12 -1.89 -15.09
CA ILE A 59 -8.82 -2.24 -13.84
C ILE A 59 -7.89 -2.97 -12.86
N ASP A 60 -6.81 -3.58 -13.37
CA ASP A 60 -5.86 -4.29 -12.52
C ASP A 60 -5.10 -3.31 -11.62
N LEU A 61 -4.91 -3.74 -10.37
CA LEU A 61 -4.14 -3.04 -9.36
C LEU A 61 -3.09 -4.00 -8.81
N MET A 62 -1.86 -3.51 -8.66
CA MET A 62 -0.81 -4.23 -7.95
C MET A 62 -0.94 -4.02 -6.44
N PHE A 63 -1.24 -2.78 -6.05
CA PHE A 63 -1.49 -2.39 -4.66
C PHE A 63 -2.85 -1.71 -4.53
N ARG A 64 -3.62 -2.13 -3.53
CA ARG A 64 -4.88 -1.50 -3.12
C ARG A 64 -4.70 -0.86 -1.75
N VAL A 65 -5.08 0.40 -1.64
CA VAL A 65 -5.06 1.14 -0.38
C VAL A 65 -6.49 1.41 0.05
N SER A 66 -6.79 1.24 1.33
CA SER A 66 -8.11 1.53 1.90
C SER A 66 -7.93 2.17 3.27
N GLU A 67 -8.82 3.09 3.63
CA GLU A 67 -8.85 3.67 4.96
C GLU A 67 -9.98 3.06 5.78
N THR A 68 -9.70 2.76 7.03
CA THR A 68 -10.69 2.36 8.03
C THR A 68 -10.63 3.40 9.13
N VAL A 69 -11.61 4.31 9.15
CA VAL A 69 -11.62 5.48 10.03
C VAL A 69 -11.87 5.10 11.49
N ASN A 70 -12.54 3.96 11.76
CA ASN A 70 -12.76 3.38 13.08
C ASN A 70 -12.50 1.87 12.99
N PRO A 71 -11.42 1.30 13.55
CA PRO A 71 -10.56 1.80 14.64
C PRO A 71 -9.30 2.59 14.20
N GLY A 72 -9.25 3.12 12.97
CA GLY A 72 -8.24 4.13 12.58
C GLY A 72 -6.95 3.56 11.98
N TYR A 73 -7.03 2.83 10.86
CA TYR A 73 -5.85 2.36 10.11
C TYR A 73 -5.98 2.57 8.60
N THR A 74 -4.84 2.75 7.94
CA THR A 74 -4.70 2.59 6.49
C THR A 74 -4.28 1.16 6.20
N SER A 75 -5.12 0.45 5.45
CA SER A 75 -4.79 -0.88 4.93
C SER A 75 -4.14 -0.78 3.56
N ILE A 76 -3.09 -1.57 3.36
CA ILE A 76 -2.43 -1.73 2.07
C ILE A 76 -2.42 -3.21 1.76
N ILE A 77 -2.96 -3.58 0.60
CA ILE A 77 -3.05 -4.96 0.14
C ILE A 77 -2.25 -5.08 -1.15
N ARG A 78 -1.32 -6.03 -1.21
CA ARG A 78 -0.64 -6.37 -2.46
C ARG A 78 -1.40 -7.50 -3.17
N LEU A 79 -1.98 -7.18 -4.31
CA LEU A 79 -2.83 -8.09 -5.09
C LEU A 79 -2.03 -8.88 -6.13
N LYS A 80 -0.93 -8.32 -6.66
CA LYS A 80 -0.10 -8.92 -7.72
C LYS A 80 1.40 -8.64 -7.49
#